data_AF-A0A846CEP5-F1
#
_entry.id   AF-A0A846CEP5-F1
#
_cell.length_a   1.000
_cell.length_b   1.000
_cell.length_c   1.000
_cell.angle_alpha   90.00
_cell.angle_beta   90.00
_cell.angle_gamma   90.00
#
_symmetry.space_group_name_H-M   'P 1'
#
loop_
_entity.id
_entity.type
_entity.pdbx_description
1 polymer ?
#
loop_
_entity_poly.entity_id
_entity_poly.type
_entity_poly.pdbx_seq_one_letter_code
_entity_poly.pdbx_strand_id
1 'polypeptide(L)'
;KPAMKVIPTSDGLVVRREAWLENIPEHCILTGRKPGSMLTAEDTETISYIQQGGWEIWYNPTMEVIHKIPKHRLEKDYLISFFQGIGLSRYVTRMLGVKLWLKPLALLAYTVNDTRKIIRHLLKYNLNLRTDVVAACELELYINSLISPFYLWKNGYFAEVEQNQNSAVESQGVSVKLLKY
;
A
#
# COMPACT_ATOMS: atom_id res chain seq x y z
N LYS A 1 13.13 23.32 -4.89
CA LYS A 1 12.60 22.71 -3.64
C LYS A 1 11.84 21.45 -4.03
N PRO A 2 12.06 20.28 -3.43
CA PRO A 2 11.27 19.10 -3.75
C PRO A 2 9.85 19.32 -3.20
N ALA A 3 9.01 19.95 -4.01
CA ALA A 3 7.61 20.26 -3.72
C ALA A 3 6.66 19.14 -4.18
N MET A 4 7.20 18.05 -4.71
CA MET A 4 6.40 16.94 -5.22
C MET A 4 6.41 15.80 -4.21
N LYS A 5 5.22 15.43 -3.72
CA LYS A 5 4.95 14.22 -2.93
C LYS A 5 5.11 12.96 -3.78
N VAL A 6 6.26 12.82 -4.46
CA VAL A 6 6.61 11.62 -5.20
C VAL A 6 7.25 10.67 -4.20
N ILE A 7 6.64 9.51 -4.04
CA ILE A 7 7.19 8.40 -3.27
C ILE A 7 8.09 7.62 -4.25
N PRO A 8 9.42 7.58 -4.06
CA PRO A 8 10.29 6.80 -4.91
C PRO A 8 10.03 5.30 -4.69
N THR A 9 10.43 4.49 -5.67
CA THR A 9 10.50 3.04 -5.48
C THR A 9 11.44 2.72 -4.31
N SER A 10 11.09 1.74 -3.49
CA SER A 10 11.87 1.39 -2.30
C SER A 10 13.03 0.44 -2.55
N ASP A 11 13.20 -0.06 -3.78
CA ASP A 11 14.37 -0.84 -4.16
C ASP A 11 15.64 0.01 -3.93
N GLY A 12 16.44 -0.36 -2.93
CA GLY A 12 17.63 0.38 -2.52
C GLY A 12 17.36 1.55 -1.56
N LEU A 13 16.24 1.59 -0.84
CA LEU A 13 15.97 2.63 0.16
C LEU A 13 16.91 2.51 1.37
N VAL A 14 17.54 3.63 1.75
CA VAL A 14 18.28 3.76 3.01
C VAL A 14 17.57 4.77 3.90
N VAL A 15 17.31 4.38 5.15
CA VAL A 15 16.56 5.19 6.12
C VAL A 15 17.42 5.46 7.36
N ARG A 16 17.37 6.68 7.88
CA ARG A 16 17.94 7.01 9.20
C ARG A 16 17.16 6.27 10.28
N ARG A 17 17.85 5.58 11.19
CA ARG A 17 17.22 4.80 12.27
C ARG A 17 16.21 5.63 13.09
N GLU A 18 16.54 6.88 13.37
CA GLU A 18 15.66 7.83 14.07
C GLU A 18 14.35 8.06 13.31
N ALA A 19 14.43 8.42 12.03
CA ALA A 19 13.27 8.57 11.16
C ALA A 19 12.39 7.32 11.12
N TRP A 20 13.00 6.13 11.19
CA TRP A 20 12.27 4.87 11.24
C TRP A 20 11.50 4.72 12.56
N LEU A 21 12.20 4.80 13.69
CA LEU A 21 11.64 4.52 15.01
C LEU A 21 10.60 5.55 15.45
N GLU A 22 10.73 6.80 15.02
CA GLU A 22 9.82 7.87 15.43
C GLU A 22 8.53 7.91 14.62
N ASN A 23 8.55 7.46 13.37
CA ASN A 23 7.45 7.72 12.43
C ASN A 23 6.71 6.48 11.97
N ILE A 24 7.39 5.33 11.89
CA ILE A 24 6.77 4.11 11.37
C ILE A 24 6.09 3.38 12.53
N PRO A 25 4.79 3.05 12.42
CA PRO A 25 4.14 2.23 13.44
C PRO A 25 4.77 0.84 13.49
N GLU A 26 4.76 0.23 14.67
CA GLU A 26 5.28 -1.14 14.85
C GLU A 26 4.61 -2.15 13.91
N HIS A 27 3.34 -1.89 13.56
CA HIS A 27 2.57 -2.68 12.62
C HIS A 27 1.92 -1.79 11.56
N CYS A 28 2.32 -1.98 10.30
CA CYS A 28 1.67 -1.43 9.12
C CYS A 28 0.51 -2.32 8.66
N ILE A 29 -0.46 -1.73 7.96
CA ILE A 29 -1.62 -2.46 7.43
C ILE A 29 -1.20 -3.34 6.24
N LEU A 30 -0.36 -2.80 5.36
CA LEU A 30 0.18 -3.46 4.19
C LEU A 30 1.48 -4.19 4.59
N THR A 31 1.41 -5.51 4.62
CA THR A 31 2.53 -6.39 5.05
C THR A 31 3.33 -6.96 3.88
N GLY A 32 3.10 -6.44 2.68
CA GLY A 32 3.70 -6.93 1.45
C GLY A 32 3.22 -8.32 1.04
N ARG A 33 3.89 -8.88 0.03
CA ARG A 33 3.52 -10.17 -0.57
C ARG A 33 3.99 -11.32 0.33
N LYS A 34 3.05 -12.11 0.83
CA LYS A 34 3.29 -13.29 1.67
C LYS A 34 2.46 -14.49 1.17
N PRO A 35 2.78 -15.74 1.55
CA PRO A 35 1.95 -16.88 1.20
C PRO A 35 0.48 -16.62 1.58
N GLY A 36 -0.43 -16.71 0.60
CA GLY A 36 -1.85 -16.45 0.80
C GLY A 36 -2.29 -14.97 0.71
N SER A 37 -1.38 -14.00 0.53
CA SER A 37 -1.74 -12.59 0.31
C SER A 37 -0.84 -11.92 -0.72
N MET A 38 -1.45 -11.35 -1.76
CA MET A 38 -0.77 -10.56 -2.79
C MET A 38 -0.82 -9.05 -2.50
N LEU A 39 -1.24 -8.62 -1.31
CA LEU A 39 -1.16 -7.20 -0.94
C LEU A 39 0.26 -6.67 -1.14
N THR A 40 0.36 -5.41 -1.55
CA THR A 40 1.63 -4.74 -1.82
C THR A 40 1.57 -3.29 -1.37
N ALA A 41 2.54 -2.46 -1.76
CA ALA A 41 2.67 -1.07 -1.35
C ALA A 41 2.95 -0.86 0.15
N GLU A 42 3.53 -1.89 0.79
CA GLU A 42 4.11 -1.83 2.13
C GLU A 42 5.13 -0.69 2.23
N ASP A 43 5.96 -0.55 1.21
CA ASP A 43 6.94 0.50 1.11
C ASP A 43 6.33 1.89 1.02
N THR A 44 5.26 2.02 0.24
CA THR A 44 4.52 3.26 0.06
C THR A 44 3.88 3.69 1.38
N GLU A 45 3.35 2.74 2.16
CA GLU A 45 2.84 2.99 3.50
C GLU A 45 3.94 3.48 4.44
N THR A 46 5.03 2.74 4.54
CA THR A 46 6.19 3.10 5.37
C THR A 46 6.75 4.48 5.02
N ILE A 47 6.98 4.74 3.73
CA ILE A 47 7.52 6.00 3.25
C ILE A 47 6.54 7.16 3.52
N SER A 48 5.24 6.93 3.39
CA SER A 48 4.24 7.96 3.69
C SER A 48 4.25 8.37 5.16
N TYR A 49 4.50 7.46 6.08
CA TYR A 49 4.67 7.78 7.50
C TYR A 49 5.89 8.66 7.74
N ILE A 50 7.04 8.31 7.14
CA ILE A 50 8.27 9.12 7.22
C ILE A 50 8.03 10.54 6.69
N GLN A 51 7.37 10.69 5.53
CA GLN A 51 7.05 12.01 4.98
C GLN A 51 6.11 12.82 5.88
N GLN A 52 5.13 12.17 6.50
CA GLN A 52 4.21 12.82 7.44
C GLN A 52 4.92 13.29 8.71
N GLY A 53 5.99 12.59 9.10
CA GLY A 53 6.94 12.99 10.14
C GLY A 53 7.77 14.23 9.82
N GLY A 54 7.67 14.77 8.61
CA GLY A 54 8.43 15.94 8.16
C GLY A 54 9.84 15.61 7.64
N TRP A 55 10.20 14.34 7.54
CA TRP A 55 11.47 13.93 6.96
C TRP A 55 11.47 14.08 5.44
N GLU A 56 12.57 14.61 4.91
CA GLU A 56 12.77 14.73 3.46
C GLU A 56 13.19 13.40 2.83
N ILE A 57 12.75 13.19 1.60
CA ILE A 57 13.14 12.02 0.79
C ILE A 57 14.00 12.50 -0.36
N TRP A 58 15.20 11.94 -0.43
CA TRP A 58 16.22 12.32 -1.39
C TRP A 58 16.42 11.21 -2.41
N TYR A 59 16.60 11.60 -3.67
CA TYR A 59 17.03 10.69 -4.73
C TYR A 59 18.56 10.70 -4.82
N ASN A 60 19.17 9.52 -4.79
CA ASN A 60 20.61 9.36 -5.02
C ASN A 60 20.86 8.66 -6.37
N PRO A 61 21.26 9.39 -7.42
CA PRO A 61 21.48 8.80 -8.75
C PRO A 61 22.66 7.83 -8.79
N THR A 62 23.58 7.89 -7.83
CA THR A 62 24.76 7.00 -7.77
C THR A 62 24.45 5.66 -7.10
N MET A 63 23.30 5.55 -6.45
CA MET A 63 22.85 4.32 -5.81
C MET A 63 22.07 3.49 -6.81
N GLU A 64 22.76 2.51 -7.40
CA GLU A 64 22.21 1.65 -8.44
C GLU A 64 21.92 0.25 -7.89
N VAL A 65 20.73 -0.28 -8.20
CA VAL A 65 20.31 -1.62 -7.83
C VAL A 65 19.87 -2.37 -9.09
N ILE A 66 20.43 -3.58 -9.29
CA ILE A 66 20.05 -4.45 -10.40
C ILE A 66 18.93 -5.37 -9.94
N HIS A 67 17.69 -5.07 -10.32
CA HIS A 67 16.54 -5.92 -10.03
C HIS A 67 16.43 -7.06 -11.06
N LYS A 68 16.64 -8.31 -10.62
CA LYS A 68 16.44 -9.50 -11.47
C LYS A 68 15.01 -10.01 -11.30
N ILE A 69 14.16 -9.79 -12.29
CA ILE A 69 12.77 -10.27 -12.30
C ILE A 69 12.73 -11.69 -12.90
N PRO A 70 12.30 -12.72 -12.15
CA PRO A 70 12.10 -14.05 -12.71
C PRO A 70 11.05 -14.05 -13.82
N LYS A 71 11.22 -14.90 -14.85
CA LYS A 71 10.32 -14.98 -16.00
C LYS A 71 8.84 -15.17 -15.61
N HIS A 72 8.56 -16.02 -14.62
CA HIS A 72 7.18 -16.29 -14.17
C HIS A 72 6.45 -15.03 -13.67
N ARG A 73 7.18 -14.00 -13.20
CA ARG A 73 6.57 -12.73 -12.77
C ARG A 73 6.07 -11.86 -13.93
N LEU A 74 6.38 -12.24 -15.17
CA LEU A 74 5.93 -11.59 -16.39
C LEU A 74 4.83 -12.40 -17.09
N GLU A 75 4.43 -13.53 -16.51
CA GLU A 75 3.38 -14.38 -17.06
C GLU A 75 2.00 -13.90 -16.61
N LYS A 76 0.99 -14.16 -17.45
CA LYS A 76 -0.37 -13.66 -17.28
C LYS A 76 -0.91 -13.90 -15.87
N ASP A 77 -0.81 -15.12 -15.37
CA ASP A 77 -1.42 -15.50 -14.09
C ASP A 77 -0.80 -14.72 -12.93
N TYR A 78 0.53 -14.55 -12.95
CA TYR A 78 1.21 -13.72 -11.97
C TYR A 78 0.77 -12.26 -12.07
N LEU A 79 0.76 -11.70 -13.28
CA LEU A 79 0.39 -10.29 -13.49
C LEU A 79 -1.03 -10.00 -13.00
N ILE A 80 -1.98 -10.88 -13.30
CA ILE A 80 -3.37 -10.76 -12.82
C ILE A 80 -3.39 -10.68 -11.28
N SER A 81 -2.79 -11.66 -10.59
CA SER A 81 -2.72 -11.65 -9.13
C SER A 81 -1.95 -10.46 -8.56
N PHE A 82 -0.93 -9.99 -9.26
CA PHE A 82 -0.15 -8.83 -8.86
C PHE A 82 -0.98 -7.53 -8.94
N PHE A 83 -1.71 -7.30 -10.03
CA PHE A 83 -2.58 -6.13 -10.18
C PHE A 83 -3.81 -6.18 -9.27
N GLN A 84 -4.33 -7.38 -8.96
CA GLN A 84 -5.30 -7.57 -7.88
C GLN A 84 -4.75 -7.05 -6.56
N GLY A 85 -3.55 -7.50 -6.19
CA GLY A 85 -2.83 -7.05 -5.01
C GLY A 85 -2.67 -5.53 -4.92
N ILE A 86 -2.20 -4.89 -6.01
CA ILE A 86 -2.08 -3.44 -6.11
C ILE A 86 -3.42 -2.74 -5.89
N GLY A 87 -4.49 -3.27 -6.51
CA GLY A 87 -5.85 -2.74 -6.31
C GLY A 87 -6.32 -2.86 -4.87
N LEU A 88 -6.11 -4.01 -4.22
CA LEU A 88 -6.52 -4.21 -2.83
C LEU A 88 -5.78 -3.28 -1.85
N SER A 89 -4.55 -2.88 -2.16
CA SER A 89 -3.79 -1.89 -1.36
C SER A 89 -4.23 -0.44 -1.56
N ARG A 90 -5.12 -0.14 -2.52
CA ARG A 90 -5.46 1.25 -2.89
C ARG A 90 -6.19 2.02 -1.81
N TYR A 91 -7.03 1.38 -0.99
CA TYR A 91 -7.69 2.08 0.10
C TYR A 91 -6.68 2.66 1.08
N VAL A 92 -5.75 1.84 1.59
CA VAL A 92 -4.72 2.29 2.54
C VAL A 92 -3.92 3.44 1.93
N THR A 93 -3.32 3.21 0.76
CA THR A 93 -2.43 4.19 0.12
C THR A 93 -3.11 5.54 -0.19
N ARG A 94 -4.40 5.54 -0.54
CA ARG A 94 -5.17 6.77 -0.77
C ARG A 94 -5.55 7.51 0.52
N MET A 95 -5.65 6.79 1.63
CA MET A 95 -6.12 7.32 2.91
C MET A 95 -4.99 7.78 3.84
N LEU A 96 -3.74 7.41 3.58
CA LEU A 96 -2.57 7.76 4.42
C LEU A 96 -2.42 9.26 4.67
N GLY A 97 -2.76 10.11 3.70
CA GLY A 97 -2.67 11.57 3.84
C GLY A 97 -4.01 12.29 4.08
N VAL A 98 -5.10 11.54 4.29
CA VAL A 98 -6.45 12.12 4.41
C VAL A 98 -6.80 12.31 5.88
N LYS A 99 -7.17 13.55 6.24
CA LYS A 99 -7.66 13.87 7.59
C LYS A 99 -8.84 12.98 7.95
N LEU A 100 -8.92 12.52 9.21
CA LEU A 100 -9.91 11.54 9.65
C LEU A 100 -11.35 11.91 9.28
N TRP A 101 -11.74 13.17 9.47
CA TRP A 101 -13.08 13.68 9.16
C TRP A 101 -13.37 13.81 7.65
N LEU A 102 -12.33 13.85 6.81
CA LEU A 102 -12.46 13.87 5.35
C LEU A 102 -12.48 12.46 4.73
N LYS A 103 -12.11 11.41 5.48
CA LYS A 103 -12.07 10.04 4.97
C LYS A 103 -13.40 9.56 4.37
N PRO A 104 -14.58 9.83 4.97
CA PRO A 104 -15.85 9.42 4.37
C PRO A 104 -16.08 10.07 3.00
N LEU A 105 -15.80 11.37 2.88
CA LEU A 105 -15.95 12.10 1.62
C LEU A 105 -14.94 11.62 0.57
N ALA A 106 -13.68 11.42 0.96
CA ALA A 106 -12.65 10.89 0.08
C ALA A 106 -13.00 9.49 -0.42
N LEU A 107 -13.53 8.62 0.46
CA LEU A 107 -13.99 7.28 0.09
C LEU A 107 -15.07 7.36 -0.98
N LEU A 108 -16.11 8.18 -0.81
CA LEU A 108 -17.16 8.37 -1.81
C LEU A 108 -16.60 8.88 -3.15
N ALA A 109 -15.71 9.88 -3.11
CA ALA A 109 -15.08 10.41 -4.31
C ALA A 109 -14.27 9.34 -5.08
N TYR A 110 -13.50 8.51 -4.36
CA TYR A 110 -12.74 7.43 -4.98
C TYR A 110 -13.64 6.31 -5.52
N THR A 111 -14.71 5.94 -4.81
CA THR A 111 -15.71 4.96 -5.26
C THR A 111 -16.34 5.38 -6.58
N VAL A 112 -16.79 6.64 -6.70
CA VAL A 112 -17.35 7.18 -7.94
C VAL A 112 -16.31 7.16 -9.07
N ASN A 113 -15.08 7.58 -8.77
CA ASN A 113 -14.00 7.61 -9.75
C ASN A 113 -13.61 6.23 -10.27
N ASP A 114 -13.52 5.22 -9.39
CA ASP A 114 -13.15 3.87 -9.78
C ASP A 114 -14.28 3.18 -10.53
N THR A 115 -15.54 3.39 -10.12
CA THR A 115 -16.73 2.94 -10.87
C THR A 115 -16.73 3.51 -12.29
N ARG A 116 -16.46 4.81 -12.43
CA ARG A 116 -16.33 5.48 -13.74
C ARG A 116 -15.23 4.86 -14.60
N LYS A 117 -14.07 4.50 -14.02
CA LYS A 117 -12.98 3.83 -14.74
C LYS A 117 -13.39 2.45 -15.23
N ILE A 118 -14.04 1.65 -14.38
CA ILE A 118 -14.54 0.32 -14.72
C ILE A 118 -15.51 0.42 -15.90
N ILE A 119 -16.52 1.30 -15.82
CA ILE A 119 -17.52 1.47 -16.90
C ILE A 119 -16.83 1.86 -18.21
N ARG A 120 -15.94 2.86 -18.20
CA ARG A 120 -15.21 3.28 -19.40
C ARG A 120 -14.35 2.16 -19.98
N HIS A 121 -13.72 1.36 -19.12
CA HIS A 121 -12.89 0.23 -19.53
C HIS A 121 -13.74 -0.84 -20.22
N LEU A 122 -14.86 -1.23 -19.61
CA LEU A 122 -15.77 -2.23 -20.18
C LEU A 122 -16.34 -1.78 -21.54
N LEU A 123 -16.67 -0.49 -21.68
CA LEU A 123 -17.12 0.09 -22.94
C LEU A 123 -16.01 0.10 -24.01
N LYS A 124 -14.78 0.48 -23.64
CA LYS A 124 -13.64 0.56 -24.56
C LYS A 124 -13.28 -0.80 -25.15
N TYR A 125 -13.27 -1.85 -24.32
CA TYR A 125 -12.86 -3.19 -24.75
C TYR A 125 -14.04 -4.10 -25.15
N ASN A 126 -15.28 -3.56 -25.16
CA ASN A 126 -16.50 -4.26 -25.55
C ASN A 126 -16.63 -5.67 -24.90
N LEU A 127 -16.28 -5.78 -23.62
CA LEU A 127 -16.23 -7.04 -22.86
C LEU A 127 -15.24 -8.13 -23.39
N ASN A 128 -14.48 -7.86 -24.45
CA ASN A 128 -13.49 -8.76 -25.03
C ASN A 128 -12.14 -8.68 -24.28
N LEU A 129 -12.16 -9.02 -23.00
CA LEU A 129 -11.02 -8.88 -22.09
C LEU A 129 -10.11 -10.10 -22.02
N ARG A 130 -10.46 -11.20 -22.70
CA ARG A 130 -9.76 -12.49 -22.56
C ARG A 130 -8.44 -12.56 -23.32
N THR A 131 -8.31 -11.79 -24.40
CA THR A 131 -7.16 -11.85 -25.33
C THR A 131 -6.05 -10.87 -24.97
N ASP A 132 -6.38 -9.77 -24.29
CA ASP A 132 -5.42 -8.73 -23.90
C ASP A 132 -5.09 -8.81 -22.40
N VAL A 133 -3.88 -9.28 -22.10
CA VAL A 133 -3.37 -9.40 -20.72
C VAL A 133 -3.30 -8.05 -20.03
N VAL A 134 -2.94 -6.98 -20.75
CA VAL A 134 -2.85 -5.63 -20.19
C VAL A 134 -4.23 -5.13 -19.81
N ALA A 135 -5.20 -5.26 -20.72
CA ALA A 135 -6.58 -4.85 -20.45
C ALA A 135 -7.20 -5.64 -19.28
N ALA A 136 -6.86 -6.93 -19.14
CA ALA A 136 -7.29 -7.74 -18.01
C ALA A 136 -6.67 -7.25 -16.69
N CYS A 137 -5.36 -6.98 -16.66
CA CYS A 137 -4.66 -6.45 -15.49
C CYS A 137 -5.21 -5.07 -15.06
N GLU A 138 -5.48 -4.18 -16.01
CA GLU A 138 -6.07 -2.87 -15.74
C GLU A 138 -7.46 -2.99 -15.10
N LEU A 139 -8.29 -3.92 -15.59
CA LEU A 139 -9.61 -4.15 -15.00
C LEU A 139 -9.50 -4.70 -13.58
N GLU A 140 -8.63 -5.68 -13.36
CA GLU A 140 -8.37 -6.25 -12.03
C GLU A 140 -7.93 -5.16 -11.06
N LEU A 141 -7.02 -4.28 -11.47
CA LEU A 141 -6.62 -3.12 -10.67
C LEU A 141 -7.83 -2.26 -10.29
N TYR A 142 -8.71 -1.93 -11.23
CA TYR A 142 -9.86 -1.05 -10.96
C TYR A 142 -10.91 -1.70 -10.07
N ILE A 143 -11.26 -2.95 -10.33
CA ILE A 143 -12.22 -3.71 -9.51
C ILE A 143 -11.68 -3.84 -8.08
N ASN A 144 -10.42 -4.28 -7.94
CA ASN A 144 -9.81 -4.47 -6.63
C ASN A 144 -9.60 -3.15 -5.88
N SER A 145 -9.34 -2.05 -6.60
CA SER A 145 -9.34 -0.70 -6.01
C SER A 145 -10.69 -0.31 -5.42
N LEU A 146 -11.79 -0.63 -6.10
CA LEU A 146 -13.15 -0.34 -5.64
C LEU A 146 -13.54 -1.17 -4.41
N ILE A 147 -13.22 -2.47 -4.40
CA ILE A 147 -13.60 -3.37 -3.29
C ILE A 147 -12.63 -3.33 -2.11
N SER A 148 -11.44 -2.75 -2.29
CA SER A 148 -10.36 -2.70 -1.29
C SER A 148 -10.80 -2.37 0.15
N PRO A 149 -11.62 -1.35 0.46
CA PRO A 149 -12.03 -1.08 1.85
C PRO A 149 -12.77 -2.26 2.48
N PHE A 150 -13.67 -2.89 1.73
CA PHE A 150 -14.46 -4.03 2.21
C PHE A 150 -13.62 -5.28 2.35
N TYR A 151 -12.70 -5.53 1.41
CA TYR A 151 -11.77 -6.64 1.49
C TYR A 151 -10.89 -6.53 2.75
N LEU A 152 -10.28 -5.37 2.98
CA LEU A 152 -9.41 -5.14 4.13
C LEU A 152 -10.16 -5.31 5.45
N TRP A 153 -11.40 -4.78 5.53
CA TRP A 153 -12.23 -4.93 6.71
C TRP A 153 -12.63 -6.39 6.96
N LYS A 154 -13.14 -7.09 5.95
CA LYS A 154 -13.59 -8.49 6.07
C LYS A 154 -12.47 -9.44 6.49
N ASN A 155 -11.24 -9.17 6.04
CA ASN A 155 -10.07 -9.99 6.36
C ASN A 155 -9.32 -9.51 7.62
N GLY A 156 -9.87 -8.56 8.37
CA GLY A 156 -9.34 -8.17 9.68
C GLY A 156 -8.09 -7.30 9.66
N TYR A 157 -7.68 -6.77 8.50
CA TYR A 157 -6.44 -5.98 8.38
C TYR A 157 -6.42 -4.73 9.27
N PHE A 158 -7.58 -4.14 9.57
CA PHE A 158 -7.66 -3.00 10.50
C PHE A 158 -7.66 -3.44 11.98
N ALA A 159 -8.31 -4.56 12.29
CA ALA A 159 -8.39 -5.08 13.66
C ALA A 159 -7.04 -5.67 14.13
N GLU A 160 -6.30 -6.30 13.23
CA GLU A 160 -4.96 -6.82 13.49
C GLU A 160 -3.99 -5.70 13.90
N VAL A 161 -4.06 -4.54 13.23
CA VAL A 161 -3.24 -3.37 13.59
C VAL A 161 -3.63 -2.81 14.96
N GLU A 162 -4.92 -2.67 15.26
CA GLU A 162 -5.38 -2.19 16.58
C GLU A 162 -4.96 -3.13 17.72
N GLN A 163 -5.09 -4.44 17.54
CA GLN A 163 -4.68 -5.44 18.54
C GLN A 163 -3.17 -5.42 18.76
N ASN A 164 -2.39 -5.44 17.68
CA ASN A 164 -0.94 -5.49 17.78
C ASN A 164 -0.36 -4.19 18.37
N GLN A 165 -0.96 -3.03 18.07
CA GLN A 165 -0.59 -1.76 18.70
C GLN A 165 -0.85 -1.76 20.22
N ASN A 166 -1.96 -2.35 20.67
CA ASN A 166 -2.26 -2.45 22.10
C ASN A 166 -1.27 -3.39 22.83
N SER A 167 -0.92 -4.52 22.23
CA SER A 167 0.07 -5.46 22.78
C SER A 167 1.50 -4.88 22.83
N ALA A 168 1.88 -4.11 21.80
CA ALA A 168 3.14 -3.38 21.76
C ALA A 168 3.28 -2.39 22.93
N VAL A 169 2.24 -1.57 23.16
CA VAL A 169 2.20 -0.59 24.25
C VAL A 169 2.30 -1.28 25.62
N GLU A 170 1.63 -2.43 25.80
CA GLU A 170 1.75 -3.24 27.02
C GLU A 170 3.16 -3.79 27.23
N SER A 171 3.79 -4.32 26.18
CA SER A 171 5.16 -4.89 26.27
C SER A 171 6.23 -3.83 26.57
N GLN A 172 6.11 -2.63 25.99
CA GLN A 172 6.98 -1.50 26.30
C GLN A 172 6.73 -0.96 27.72
N GLY A 173 5.47 -0.92 28.17
CA GLY A 173 5.11 -0.55 29.54
C GLY A 173 5.64 -1.52 30.61
N VAL A 174 5.71 -2.81 30.29
CA VAL A 174 6.33 -3.85 31.14
C VAL A 174 7.85 -3.73 31.14
N SER A 175 8.48 -3.50 29.98
CA SER A 175 9.94 -3.33 29.88
C SER A 175 10.45 -2.08 30.62
N VAL A 176 9.73 -0.96 30.54
CA VAL A 176 10.04 0.28 31.28
C VAL A 176 9.86 0.11 32.80
N LYS A 177 8.96 -0.78 33.26
CA LYS A 177 8.82 -1.12 34.68
C LYS A 177 9.95 -2.00 35.20
N LEU A 178 10.50 -2.89 34.37
CA LEU A 178 11.59 -3.80 34.76
C LEU A 178 12.97 -3.12 34.81
N LEU A 179 13.15 -1.98 34.14
CA LEU A 179 14.38 -1.17 34.19
C LEU A 179 14.41 -0.16 35.35
N LYS A 180 13.45 -0.21 36.28
CA LYS A 180 13.34 0.68 37.45
C LYS A 180 13.69 0.02 38.80
N TYR A 181 14.31 -1.16 38.78
CA TYR A 181 14.77 -1.86 39.98
C TYR A 181 16.25 -2.22 39.88
#